data_AF-Q05TH3-F1
#
_entry.id   AF-Q05TH3-F1
#
_cell.length_a   1.000
_cell.length_b   1.000
_cell.length_c   1.000
_cell.angle_alpha   90.00
_cell.angle_beta   90.00
_cell.angle_gamma   90.00
#
_symmetry.space_group_name_H-M   'P 1'
#
loop_
_entity.id
_entity.type
_entity.pdbx_description
1 polymer ?
#
loop_
_entity_poly.entity_id
_entity_poly.type
_entity_poly.pdbx_seq_one_letter_code
_entity_poly.pdbx_strand_id
1 'polypeptide(L)'
;MGAKTTTDFNTFRRAAGRLVDVRSPGEYQQGHWPGAINIPLFSDEQRAEVGTTYKQQGRHQAVELGLELVGPALASLARALKEAAADDPALRIYCWRGGMRSNSMAWLATQVDLKPQVLEGGYKTYRRWVLEQCSRPWPVKLLGGRTGSGKTDLLLALANRNVAVVDLEGLAHHRGSSFGGLGLPDQPTTEHYENRLVEALEQHRHAGAQEIWMEAESAQVGRCRIPRDLFQQMQAAEVLEIQRSTEERVAQLVAVYGHQGGQQLADATQRISRRLGPQRTQRALEAIASQDWATACRAMLDYYDRCYDHELEQAEERRSIDLTGLDPEQSADQLLRDQLISPLPEPLDGIHL
;
A
#
# COMPACT_ATOMS: atom_id res chain seq x y z
N MET A 1 -38.16 15.57 8.63
CA MET A 1 -37.64 14.23 8.29
C MET A 1 -36.71 14.40 7.11
N GLY A 2 -35.40 14.49 7.36
CA GLY A 2 -34.40 14.72 6.32
C GLY A 2 -34.24 13.49 5.41
N ALA A 3 -33.86 13.72 4.15
CA ALA A 3 -33.59 12.66 3.18
C ALA A 3 -32.63 11.61 3.78
N LYS A 4 -32.86 10.32 3.46
CA LYS A 4 -31.95 9.24 3.86
C LYS A 4 -30.56 9.54 3.30
N THR A 5 -29.64 9.90 4.19
CA THR A 5 -28.23 10.17 3.88
C THR A 5 -27.44 8.87 3.72
N THR A 6 -27.96 7.75 4.22
CA THR A 6 -27.30 6.44 4.17
C THR A 6 -27.37 5.83 2.78
N THR A 7 -26.22 5.38 2.29
CA THR A 7 -26.01 4.85 0.94
C THR A 7 -25.35 3.48 1.02
N ASP A 8 -25.77 2.54 0.17
CA ASP A 8 -25.14 1.22 0.08
C ASP A 8 -23.69 1.33 -0.43
N PHE A 9 -22.91 0.25 -0.27
CA PHE A 9 -21.49 0.25 -0.58
C PHE A 9 -21.17 0.61 -2.04
N ASN A 10 -21.90 0.03 -3.01
CA ASN A 10 -21.57 0.20 -4.43
C ASN A 10 -21.87 1.62 -4.89
N THR A 11 -23.02 2.16 -4.47
CA THR A 11 -23.39 3.55 -4.75
C THR A 11 -22.42 4.52 -4.08
N PHE A 12 -22.05 4.27 -2.81
CA PHE A 12 -21.09 5.11 -2.08
C PHE A 12 -19.68 5.10 -2.71
N ARG A 13 -19.20 3.93 -3.17
CA ARG A 13 -17.89 3.80 -3.82
C ARG A 13 -17.80 4.59 -5.12
N ARG A 14 -18.87 4.60 -5.92
CA ARG A 14 -18.94 5.29 -7.23
C ARG A 14 -19.25 6.78 -7.10
N ALA A 15 -19.76 7.22 -5.95
CA ALA A 15 -20.11 8.61 -5.75
C ALA A 15 -18.86 9.52 -5.75
N ALA A 16 -19.03 10.72 -6.29
CA ALA A 16 -18.05 11.79 -6.19
C ALA A 16 -18.06 12.42 -4.78
N GLY A 17 -17.15 13.37 -4.55
CA GLY A 17 -17.06 14.11 -3.30
C GLY A 17 -15.98 13.59 -2.34
N ARG A 18 -15.63 14.44 -1.37
CA ARG A 18 -14.55 14.17 -0.43
C ARG A 18 -14.90 13.01 0.50
N LEU A 19 -13.99 12.04 0.59
CA LEU A 19 -14.14 10.90 1.50
C LEU A 19 -13.64 11.29 2.90
N VAL A 20 -14.48 11.14 3.92
CA VAL A 20 -14.24 11.59 5.29
C VAL A 20 -14.43 10.43 6.27
N ASP A 21 -13.36 10.09 6.96
CA ASP A 21 -13.34 9.15 8.08
C ASP A 21 -13.53 9.89 9.39
N VAL A 22 -14.65 9.63 10.09
CA VAL A 22 -14.95 10.29 11.38
C VAL A 22 -14.60 9.42 12.60
N ARG A 23 -13.86 8.32 12.39
CA ARG A 23 -13.28 7.52 13.46
C ARG A 23 -12.15 8.27 14.16
N SER A 24 -11.72 7.76 15.32
CA SER A 24 -10.62 8.38 16.06
C SER A 24 -9.29 8.28 15.28
N PRO A 25 -8.29 9.12 15.60
CA PRO A 25 -7.00 9.11 14.90
C PRO A 25 -6.32 7.74 14.88
N GLY A 26 -6.32 7.01 16.00
CA GLY A 26 -5.78 5.64 16.08
C GLY A 26 -6.55 4.63 15.21
N GLU A 27 -7.88 4.73 15.15
CA GLU A 27 -8.70 3.90 14.24
C GLU A 27 -8.37 4.19 12.76
N TYR A 28 -8.06 5.45 12.41
CA TYR A 28 -7.67 5.86 11.05
C TYR A 28 -6.24 5.44 10.69
N GLN A 29 -5.28 5.61 11.61
CA GLN A 29 -3.88 5.20 11.44
C GLN A 29 -3.73 3.68 11.31
N GLN A 30 -4.56 2.92 12.04
CA GLN A 30 -4.62 1.47 11.91
C GLN A 30 -5.00 1.03 10.48
N GLY A 31 -5.80 1.83 9.77
CA GLY A 31 -6.19 1.61 8.39
C GLY A 31 -7.45 2.39 8.08
N HIS A 32 -7.51 2.96 6.88
CA HIS A 32 -8.63 3.76 6.39
C HIS A 32 -8.82 3.50 4.89
N TRP A 33 -9.95 3.95 4.34
CA TRP A 33 -10.16 3.89 2.90
C TRP A 33 -9.16 4.85 2.23
N PRO A 34 -8.26 4.39 1.33
CA PRO A 34 -7.27 5.25 0.68
C PRO A 34 -7.90 6.49 0.05
N GLY A 35 -7.30 7.66 0.32
CA GLY A 35 -7.81 8.96 -0.12
C GLY A 35 -8.84 9.60 0.83
N ALA A 36 -9.27 8.90 1.89
CA ALA A 36 -10.04 9.52 2.96
C ALA A 36 -9.19 10.54 3.73
N ILE A 37 -9.84 11.58 4.26
CA ILE A 37 -9.26 12.45 5.28
C ILE A 37 -9.87 12.11 6.65
N ASN A 38 -9.14 12.31 7.73
CA ASN A 38 -9.66 12.09 9.08
C ASN A 38 -10.22 13.40 9.67
N ILE A 39 -11.52 13.41 9.98
CA ILE A 39 -12.17 14.45 10.79
C ILE A 39 -12.82 13.76 11.98
N PRO A 40 -12.03 13.46 13.04
CA PRO A 40 -12.47 12.59 14.11
C PRO A 40 -13.59 13.24 14.92
N LEU A 41 -14.69 12.50 15.16
CA LEU A 41 -15.73 12.95 16.10
C LEU A 41 -15.21 12.95 17.55
N PHE A 42 -14.25 12.07 17.85
CA PHE A 42 -13.66 11.87 19.18
C PHE A 42 -12.15 11.69 19.06
N SER A 43 -11.39 12.19 20.03
CA SER A 43 -10.01 11.75 20.26
C SER A 43 -9.95 10.25 20.59
N ASP A 44 -8.77 9.65 20.61
CA ASP A 44 -8.62 8.24 21.00
C ASP A 44 -9.06 7.98 22.44
N GLU A 45 -8.78 8.90 23.36
CA GLU A 45 -9.19 8.83 24.77
C GLU A 45 -10.71 8.93 24.91
N GLN A 46 -11.32 9.95 24.27
CA GLN A 46 -12.77 10.13 24.25
C GLN A 46 -13.48 8.92 23.62
N ARG A 47 -12.91 8.36 22.55
CA ARG A 47 -13.41 7.16 21.89
C ARG A 47 -13.37 5.94 22.79
N ALA A 48 -12.31 5.80 23.60
CA ALA A 48 -12.17 4.72 24.57
C ALA A 48 -13.17 4.88 25.72
N GLU A 49 -13.36 6.10 26.22
CA GLU A 49 -14.31 6.43 27.29
C GLU A 49 -15.75 6.13 26.88
N VAL A 50 -16.22 6.70 25.76
CA VAL A 50 -17.56 6.46 25.21
C VAL A 50 -17.79 4.96 24.94
N GLY A 51 -16.77 4.26 24.42
CA GLY A 51 -16.83 2.83 24.19
C GLY A 51 -16.97 2.01 25.48
N THR A 52 -16.28 2.43 26.54
CA THR A 52 -16.33 1.79 27.86
C THR A 52 -17.70 2.03 28.52
N THR A 53 -18.19 3.27 28.50
CA THR A 53 -19.52 3.64 29.00
C THR A 53 -20.61 2.86 28.26
N TYR A 54 -20.52 2.71 26.93
CA TYR A 54 -21.48 1.90 26.17
C TYR A 54 -21.51 0.44 26.63
N LYS A 55 -20.34 -0.14 26.88
CA LYS A 55 -20.22 -1.54 27.31
C LYS A 55 -20.71 -1.76 28.75
N GLN A 56 -20.42 -0.83 29.65
CA GLN A 56 -20.67 -0.98 31.08
C GLN A 56 -22.04 -0.45 31.52
N GLN A 57 -22.47 0.67 30.94
CA GLN A 57 -23.66 1.43 31.38
C GLN A 57 -24.74 1.51 30.29
N GLY A 58 -24.47 0.94 29.11
CA GLY A 58 -25.42 0.83 28.03
C GLY A 58 -25.49 2.06 27.12
N ARG A 59 -26.37 1.97 26.12
CA ARG A 59 -26.45 2.93 25.02
C ARG A 59 -26.79 4.34 25.48
N HIS A 60 -27.74 4.51 26.41
CA HIS A 60 -28.23 5.84 26.80
C HIS A 60 -27.10 6.70 27.39
N GLN A 61 -26.41 6.17 28.40
CA GLN A 61 -25.31 6.86 29.07
C GLN A 61 -24.16 7.20 28.12
N ALA A 62 -23.84 6.30 27.18
CA ALA A 62 -22.83 6.57 26.16
C ALA A 62 -23.23 7.69 25.18
N VAL A 63 -24.52 7.84 24.90
CA VAL A 63 -25.04 8.93 24.06
C VAL A 63 -24.98 10.26 24.81
N GLU A 64 -25.38 10.29 26.08
CA GLU A 64 -25.29 11.49 26.93
C GLU A 64 -23.85 11.98 27.01
N LEU A 65 -22.92 11.10 27.38
CA LEU A 65 -21.48 11.41 27.41
C LEU A 65 -20.97 11.87 26.03
N GLY A 66 -21.39 11.20 24.96
CA GLY A 66 -21.01 11.58 23.60
C GLY A 66 -21.47 13.00 23.22
N LEU A 67 -22.66 13.41 23.66
CA LEU A 67 -23.17 14.76 23.43
C LEU A 67 -22.41 15.82 24.23
N GLU A 68 -22.06 15.53 25.48
CA GLU A 68 -21.25 16.42 26.33
C GLU A 68 -19.86 16.65 25.72
N LEU A 69 -19.23 15.61 25.20
CA LEU A 69 -17.91 15.69 24.57
C LEU A 69 -17.95 16.43 23.21
N VAL A 70 -18.99 16.20 22.41
CA VAL A 70 -19.09 16.77 21.05
C VAL A 70 -19.59 18.20 21.05
N GLY A 71 -20.48 18.58 21.98
CA GLY A 71 -21.12 19.89 22.04
C GLY A 71 -20.14 21.07 21.90
N PRO A 72 -19.09 21.14 22.72
CA PRO A 72 -18.06 22.18 22.62
C PRO A 72 -17.26 22.17 21.30
N ALA A 73 -17.21 21.04 20.59
CA ALA A 73 -16.45 20.85 19.36
C ALA A 73 -17.29 21.06 18.07
N LEU A 74 -18.60 21.29 18.17
CA LEU A 74 -19.48 21.38 16.99
C LEU A 74 -19.02 22.46 15.98
N ALA A 75 -18.62 23.64 16.47
CA ALA A 75 -18.19 24.74 15.60
C ALA A 75 -16.90 24.43 14.85
N SER A 76 -15.93 23.76 15.49
CA SER A 76 -14.67 23.38 14.83
C SER A 76 -14.87 22.23 13.84
N LEU A 77 -15.68 21.23 14.20
CA LEU A 77 -16.04 20.12 13.31
C LEU A 77 -16.75 20.62 12.05
N ALA A 78 -17.69 21.56 12.19
CA ALA A 78 -18.39 22.17 11.07
C ALA A 78 -17.44 22.92 10.13
N ARG A 79 -16.46 23.64 10.70
CA ARG A 79 -15.42 24.33 9.91
C ARG A 79 -14.54 23.33 9.16
N ALA A 80 -14.06 22.29 9.83
CA ALA A 80 -13.24 21.24 9.21
C ALA A 80 -13.98 20.54 8.06
N LEU A 81 -15.29 20.28 8.21
CA LEU A 81 -16.11 19.71 7.14
C LEU A 81 -16.23 20.65 5.92
N LYS A 82 -16.38 21.96 6.14
CA LYS A 82 -16.39 22.96 5.05
C LYS A 82 -15.03 23.05 4.35
N GLU A 83 -13.94 23.10 5.11
CA GLU A 83 -12.58 23.13 4.56
C GLU A 83 -12.29 21.88 3.73
N ALA A 84 -12.74 20.71 4.18
CA ALA A 84 -12.61 19.45 3.47
C ALA A 84 -13.40 19.37 2.15
N ALA A 85 -14.60 19.93 2.15
CA ALA A 85 -15.46 20.02 0.97
C ALA A 85 -14.84 20.95 -0.09
N ALA A 86 -14.14 22.00 0.34
CA ALA A 86 -13.66 23.06 -0.54
C ALA A 86 -14.82 23.60 -1.41
N ASP A 87 -14.70 23.52 -2.74
CA ASP A 87 -15.73 24.00 -3.67
C ASP A 87 -16.82 22.95 -3.98
N ASP A 88 -16.62 21.67 -3.63
CA ASP A 88 -17.59 20.60 -3.84
C ASP A 88 -18.33 20.27 -2.53
N PRO A 89 -19.64 20.58 -2.40
CA PRO A 89 -20.39 20.31 -1.18
C PRO A 89 -20.61 18.81 -0.92
N ALA A 90 -20.33 17.92 -1.88
CA ALA A 90 -20.51 16.48 -1.71
C ALA A 90 -19.48 15.87 -0.75
N LEU A 91 -19.97 15.26 0.33
CA LEU A 91 -19.15 14.53 1.29
C LEU A 91 -19.56 13.07 1.34
N ARG A 92 -18.58 12.17 1.42
CA ARG A 92 -18.76 10.74 1.63
C ARG A 92 -18.23 10.40 3.01
N ILE A 93 -19.11 10.24 3.98
CA ILE A 93 -18.77 10.11 5.40
C ILE A 93 -18.92 8.66 5.85
N TYR A 94 -17.95 8.15 6.60
CA TYR A 94 -18.10 6.87 7.28
C TYR A 94 -17.51 6.88 8.69
N CYS A 95 -18.03 5.98 9.53
CA CYS A 95 -17.39 5.58 10.77
C CYS A 95 -17.18 4.06 10.74
N TRP A 96 -16.85 3.42 11.88
CA TRP A 96 -16.59 1.97 11.90
C TRP A 96 -17.76 1.13 11.35
N ARG A 97 -19.00 1.48 11.68
CA ARG A 97 -20.22 0.69 11.35
C ARG A 97 -21.33 1.49 10.65
N GLY A 98 -21.06 2.72 10.22
CA GLY A 98 -22.10 3.57 9.62
C GLY A 98 -23.23 3.95 10.59
N GLY A 99 -22.95 3.93 11.90
CA GLY A 99 -23.91 4.19 12.98
C GLY A 99 -23.98 5.65 13.41
N MET A 100 -24.23 5.90 14.69
CA MET A 100 -24.47 7.25 15.22
C MET A 100 -23.35 8.24 14.92
N ARG A 101 -22.07 7.84 15.03
CA ARG A 101 -20.93 8.75 14.82
C ARG A 101 -20.95 9.42 13.44
N SER A 102 -21.10 8.63 12.37
CA SER A 102 -21.15 9.15 11.00
C SER A 102 -22.45 9.88 10.70
N ASN A 103 -23.57 9.45 11.28
CA ASN A 103 -24.85 10.15 11.12
C ASN A 103 -24.88 11.50 11.85
N SER A 104 -24.26 11.64 13.02
CA SER A 104 -24.13 12.91 13.73
C SER A 104 -23.26 13.90 12.96
N MET A 105 -22.14 13.43 12.40
CA MET A 105 -21.28 14.25 11.54
C MET A 105 -21.97 14.64 10.23
N ALA A 106 -22.74 13.73 9.63
CA ALA A 106 -23.56 14.05 8.47
C ALA A 106 -24.65 15.07 8.80
N TRP A 107 -25.35 14.92 9.93
CA TRP A 107 -26.31 15.94 10.38
C TRP A 107 -25.64 17.31 10.51
N LEU A 108 -24.48 17.39 11.18
CA LEU A 108 -23.74 18.64 11.32
C LEU A 108 -23.37 19.23 9.95
N ALA A 109 -22.89 18.38 9.02
CA ALA A 109 -22.58 18.79 7.65
C ALA A 109 -23.81 19.40 6.94
N THR A 110 -25.02 18.84 7.13
CA THR A 110 -26.24 19.43 6.56
C THR A 110 -26.60 20.79 7.16
N GLN A 111 -26.22 21.07 8.42
CA GLN A 111 -26.46 22.39 9.04
C GLN A 111 -25.58 23.49 8.44
N VAL A 112 -24.58 23.11 7.66
CA VAL A 112 -23.62 24.01 7.03
C VAL A 112 -23.61 23.90 5.50
N ASP A 113 -24.77 23.52 4.94
CA ASP A 113 -25.07 23.46 3.50
C ASP A 113 -24.24 22.45 2.68
N LEU A 114 -23.64 21.47 3.36
CA LEU A 114 -22.96 20.35 2.70
C LEU A 114 -23.94 19.22 2.39
N LYS A 115 -23.57 18.36 1.43
CA LYS A 115 -24.37 17.25 0.91
C LYS A 115 -23.70 15.91 1.28
N PRO A 116 -23.80 15.48 2.54
CA PRO A 116 -23.20 14.23 2.96
C PRO A 116 -23.94 13.01 2.39
N GLN A 117 -23.20 11.94 2.22
CA GLN A 117 -23.65 10.56 2.06
C GLN A 117 -22.97 9.74 3.17
N VAL A 118 -23.67 8.82 3.80
CA VAL A 118 -23.15 7.97 4.87
C VAL A 118 -23.02 6.53 4.36
N LEU A 119 -21.84 5.94 4.49
CA LEU A 119 -21.64 4.54 4.11
C LEU A 119 -22.41 3.59 5.05
N GLU A 120 -23.33 2.81 4.48
CA GLU A 120 -24.02 1.76 5.21
C GLU A 120 -23.05 0.66 5.69
N GLY A 121 -23.11 0.35 6.98
CA GLY A 121 -22.20 -0.59 7.64
C GLY A 121 -20.75 -0.08 7.78
N GLY A 122 -20.46 1.14 7.32
CA GLY A 122 -19.21 1.86 7.55
C GLY A 122 -17.95 1.18 7.03
N TYR A 123 -16.82 1.54 7.61
CA TYR A 123 -15.51 0.98 7.27
C TYR A 123 -15.46 -0.55 7.37
N LYS A 124 -16.26 -1.17 8.27
CA LYS A 124 -16.37 -2.62 8.34
C LYS A 124 -16.86 -3.24 7.02
N THR A 125 -17.84 -2.61 6.36
CA THR A 125 -18.32 -3.06 5.05
C THR A 125 -17.22 -2.94 4.00
N TYR A 126 -16.50 -1.82 4.00
CA TYR A 126 -15.35 -1.61 3.13
C TYR A 126 -14.26 -2.66 3.35
N ARG A 127 -13.90 -2.97 4.59
CA ARG A 127 -12.87 -3.98 4.89
C ARG A 127 -13.25 -5.38 4.47
N ARG A 128 -14.51 -5.77 4.67
CA ARG A 128 -15.01 -7.02 4.12
C ARG A 128 -14.86 -7.05 2.59
N TRP A 129 -15.27 -5.98 1.90
CA TRP A 129 -15.14 -5.90 0.45
C TRP A 129 -13.69 -6.01 -0.03
N VAL A 130 -12.74 -5.36 0.66
CA VAL A 130 -11.31 -5.47 0.35
C VAL A 130 -10.82 -6.91 0.45
N LEU A 131 -11.13 -7.60 1.55
CA LEU A 131 -10.71 -8.99 1.73
C LEU A 131 -11.35 -9.91 0.67
N GLU A 132 -12.61 -9.67 0.30
CA GLU A 132 -13.28 -10.39 -0.78
C GLU A 132 -12.61 -10.16 -2.15
N GLN A 133 -12.08 -8.96 -2.41
CA GLN A 133 -11.35 -8.70 -3.67
C GLN A 133 -10.03 -9.46 -3.75
N CYS A 134 -9.35 -9.73 -2.62
CA CYS A 134 -8.11 -10.50 -2.63
C CYS A 134 -8.31 -11.95 -3.07
N SER A 135 -9.50 -12.52 -2.85
CA SER A 135 -9.87 -13.87 -3.29
C SER A 135 -10.38 -13.92 -4.74
N ARG A 136 -10.64 -12.76 -5.36
CA ARG A 136 -11.04 -12.68 -6.77
C ARG A 136 -9.84 -13.02 -7.67
N PRO A 137 -10.04 -13.69 -8.82
CA PRO A 137 -9.00 -13.85 -9.82
C PRO A 137 -8.54 -12.51 -10.40
N TRP A 138 -7.24 -12.29 -10.40
CA TRP A 138 -6.52 -11.15 -10.97
C TRP A 138 -5.55 -11.64 -12.04
N PRO A 139 -5.36 -10.92 -13.16
CA PRO A 139 -4.41 -11.29 -14.19
C PRO A 139 -2.97 -10.89 -13.78
N VAL A 140 -2.50 -11.45 -12.67
CA VAL A 140 -1.19 -11.11 -12.10
C VAL A 140 -0.06 -11.64 -13.00
N LYS A 141 0.96 -10.80 -13.19
CA LYS A 141 2.26 -11.14 -13.79
C LYS A 141 3.36 -10.65 -12.86
N LEU A 142 4.45 -11.42 -12.73
CA LEU A 142 5.52 -11.08 -11.80
C LEU A 142 6.78 -10.65 -12.54
N LEU A 143 7.33 -9.51 -12.11
CA LEU A 143 8.68 -9.11 -12.47
C LEU A 143 9.65 -9.70 -11.44
N GLY A 144 10.40 -10.71 -11.86
CA GLY A 144 11.47 -11.35 -11.10
C GLY A 144 12.83 -10.72 -11.38
N GLY A 145 13.78 -10.96 -10.49
CA GLY A 145 15.16 -10.54 -10.67
C GLY A 145 15.89 -10.49 -9.33
N ARG A 146 17.15 -10.93 -9.35
CA ARG A 146 18.03 -10.94 -8.17
C ARG A 146 18.16 -9.56 -7.54
N THR A 147 18.51 -9.52 -6.25
CA THR A 147 18.63 -8.26 -5.46
C THR A 147 19.54 -7.25 -6.15
N GLY A 148 19.09 -5.99 -6.25
CA GLY A 148 19.82 -4.91 -6.92
C GLY A 148 19.59 -4.83 -8.44
N SER A 149 18.73 -5.65 -9.02
CA SER A 149 18.40 -5.61 -10.47
C SER A 149 17.56 -4.41 -10.91
N GLY A 150 17.08 -3.56 -9.99
CA GLY A 150 16.31 -2.36 -10.32
C GLY A 150 14.84 -2.62 -10.68
N LYS A 151 14.24 -3.70 -10.15
CA LYS A 151 12.84 -4.09 -10.43
C LYS A 151 11.84 -2.96 -10.19
N THR A 152 11.91 -2.32 -9.03
CA THR A 152 11.00 -1.23 -8.63
C THR A 152 11.10 -0.07 -9.60
N ASP A 153 12.31 0.35 -9.96
CA ASP A 153 12.52 1.46 -10.90
C ASP A 153 12.01 1.11 -12.31
N LEU A 154 12.17 -0.14 -12.75
CA LEU A 154 11.64 -0.63 -14.01
C LEU A 154 10.10 -0.69 -14.01
N LEU A 155 9.48 -1.15 -12.92
CA LEU A 155 8.03 -1.15 -12.76
C LEU A 155 7.47 0.28 -12.81
N LEU A 156 8.13 1.26 -12.20
CA LEU A 156 7.73 2.66 -12.30
C LEU A 156 7.89 3.20 -13.73
N ALA A 157 8.98 2.85 -14.43
CA ALA A 157 9.17 3.22 -15.83
C ALA A 157 8.11 2.60 -16.76
N LEU A 158 7.67 1.36 -16.47
CA LEU A 158 6.56 0.70 -17.17
C LEU A 158 5.21 1.39 -16.86
N ALA A 159 4.96 1.76 -15.61
CA ALA A 159 3.76 2.50 -15.24
C ALA A 159 3.65 3.84 -16.01
N ASN A 160 4.77 4.54 -16.20
CA ASN A 160 4.85 5.75 -17.01
C ASN A 160 4.53 5.52 -18.51
N ARG A 161 4.62 4.27 -18.98
CA ARG A 161 4.26 3.83 -20.34
C ARG A 161 2.87 3.19 -20.40
N ASN A 162 2.00 3.56 -19.45
CA ASN A 162 0.62 3.07 -19.38
C ASN A 162 0.52 1.55 -19.17
N VAL A 163 1.53 0.90 -18.59
CA VAL A 163 1.43 -0.51 -18.15
C VAL A 163 0.74 -0.56 -16.78
N ALA A 164 -0.15 -1.52 -16.60
CA ALA A 164 -0.77 -1.76 -15.30
C ALA A 164 0.25 -2.35 -14.32
N VAL A 165 0.65 -1.54 -13.34
CA VAL A 165 1.67 -1.89 -12.34
C VAL A 165 1.14 -1.70 -10.93
N VAL A 166 1.40 -2.66 -10.06
CA VAL A 166 1.19 -2.56 -8.61
C VAL A 166 2.55 -2.72 -7.93
N ASP A 167 3.09 -1.59 -7.44
CA ASP A 167 4.35 -1.51 -6.69
C ASP A 167 4.15 -1.97 -5.24
N LEU A 168 4.33 -3.27 -4.98
CA LEU A 168 4.14 -3.88 -3.67
C LEU A 168 5.10 -3.30 -2.62
N GLU A 169 6.33 -2.98 -3.03
CA GLU A 169 7.38 -2.42 -2.18
C GLU A 169 7.06 -0.97 -1.77
N GLY A 170 6.67 -0.14 -2.73
CA GLY A 170 6.27 1.26 -2.53
C GLY A 170 4.97 1.37 -1.75
N LEU A 171 4.01 0.45 -1.94
CA LEU A 171 2.83 0.37 -1.08
C LEU A 171 3.19 0.04 0.38
N ALA A 172 4.23 -0.75 0.61
CA ALA A 172 4.71 -1.16 1.93
C ALA A 172 5.72 -0.18 2.55
N HIS A 173 6.24 0.80 1.80
CA HIS A 173 7.43 1.57 2.16
C HIS A 173 8.61 0.66 2.53
N HIS A 174 8.89 -0.35 1.71
CA HIS A 174 9.93 -1.34 2.00
C HIS A 174 10.47 -2.07 0.76
N ARG A 175 11.80 -2.20 0.64
CA ARG A 175 12.49 -2.86 -0.50
C ARG A 175 12.82 -4.34 -0.30
N GLY A 176 11.82 -5.18 0.01
CA GLY A 176 11.92 -6.65 -0.07
C GLY A 176 13.05 -7.38 0.70
N SER A 177 13.81 -6.70 1.58
CA SER A 177 15.05 -7.23 2.15
C SER A 177 15.28 -6.82 3.61
N SER A 178 16.29 -7.40 4.26
CA SER A 178 16.71 -6.98 5.61
C SER A 178 17.01 -5.47 5.66
N PHE A 179 17.50 -4.91 4.56
CA PHE A 179 17.84 -3.49 4.42
C PHE A 179 16.64 -2.64 3.97
N GLY A 180 15.52 -3.26 3.63
CA GLY A 180 14.47 -2.66 2.83
C GLY A 180 13.77 -1.46 3.45
N GLY A 181 13.78 -1.31 4.77
CA GLY A 181 13.22 -0.16 5.47
C GLY A 181 14.16 1.04 5.63
N LEU A 182 15.45 0.91 5.28
CA LEU A 182 16.41 2.00 5.46
C LEU A 182 16.09 3.17 4.52
N GLY A 183 16.07 4.38 5.07
CA GLY A 183 15.81 5.61 4.33
C GLY A 183 14.37 5.76 3.81
N LEU A 184 13.44 4.92 4.27
CA LEU A 184 12.02 5.00 3.89
C LEU A 184 11.14 5.51 5.04
N PRO A 185 9.95 6.05 4.72
CA PRO A 185 8.95 6.35 5.72
C PRO A 185 8.55 5.10 6.51
N ASP A 186 7.88 5.30 7.65
CA ASP A 186 7.29 4.19 8.39
C ASP A 186 6.37 3.36 7.50
N GLN A 187 6.53 2.03 7.56
CA GLN A 187 5.63 1.13 6.84
C GLN A 187 4.19 1.36 7.30
N PRO A 188 3.18 1.18 6.44
CA PRO A 188 1.81 1.12 6.91
C PRO A 188 1.59 -0.09 7.85
N THR A 189 0.42 -0.14 8.47
CA THR A 189 -0.06 -1.39 9.08
C THR A 189 -0.38 -2.40 7.97
N THR A 190 -0.41 -3.68 8.29
CA THR A 190 -0.89 -4.71 7.34
C THR A 190 -2.30 -4.39 6.84
N GLU A 191 -3.18 -3.93 7.73
CA GLU A 191 -4.55 -3.59 7.36
C GLU A 191 -4.60 -2.44 6.34
N HIS A 192 -3.76 -1.40 6.51
CA HIS A 192 -3.73 -0.29 5.57
C HIS A 192 -3.05 -0.63 4.24
N TYR A 193 -2.00 -1.46 4.31
CA TYR A 193 -1.34 -2.02 3.14
C TYR A 193 -2.32 -2.78 2.25
N GLU A 194 -3.12 -3.66 2.84
CA GLU A 194 -4.13 -4.45 2.12
C GLU A 194 -5.15 -3.58 1.39
N ASN A 195 -5.64 -2.50 2.02
CA ASN A 195 -6.60 -1.66 1.33
C ASN A 195 -5.98 -0.71 0.31
N ARG A 196 -4.72 -0.28 0.45
CA ARG A 196 -3.99 0.35 -0.68
C ARG A 196 -3.80 -0.62 -1.85
N LEU A 197 -3.42 -1.86 -1.56
CA LEU A 197 -3.18 -2.91 -2.55
C LEU A 197 -4.43 -3.21 -3.38
N VAL A 198 -5.57 -3.41 -2.72
CA VAL A 198 -6.82 -3.68 -3.44
C VAL A 198 -7.32 -2.47 -4.22
N GLU A 199 -7.18 -1.25 -3.71
CA GLU A 199 -7.54 -0.06 -4.49
C GLU A 199 -6.69 0.04 -5.77
N ALA A 200 -5.39 -0.27 -5.72
CA ALA A 200 -4.52 -0.27 -6.89
C ALA A 200 -4.94 -1.35 -7.92
N LEU A 201 -5.24 -2.57 -7.46
CA LEU A 201 -5.76 -3.64 -8.34
C LEU A 201 -7.07 -3.23 -9.02
N GLU A 202 -7.98 -2.64 -8.24
CA GLU A 202 -9.29 -2.21 -8.72
C GLU A 202 -9.19 -1.08 -9.75
N GLN A 203 -8.27 -0.13 -9.57
CA GLN A 203 -7.97 0.91 -10.55
C GLN A 203 -7.59 0.30 -11.91
N HIS A 204 -6.67 -0.67 -11.92
CA HIS A 204 -6.25 -1.34 -13.15
C HIS A 204 -7.38 -2.16 -13.78
N ARG A 205 -8.24 -2.81 -12.98
CA ARG A 205 -9.43 -3.48 -13.50
C ARG A 205 -10.37 -2.52 -14.20
N HIS A 206 -10.60 -1.35 -13.60
CA HIS A 206 -11.46 -0.33 -14.18
C HIS A 206 -10.87 0.22 -15.49
N ALA A 207 -9.55 0.28 -15.60
CA ALA A 207 -8.84 0.61 -16.83
C ALA A 207 -8.79 -0.54 -17.87
N GLY A 208 -9.40 -1.70 -17.58
CA GLY A 208 -9.47 -2.82 -18.53
C GLY A 208 -8.19 -3.66 -18.63
N ALA A 209 -7.31 -3.61 -17.63
CA ALA A 209 -6.06 -4.37 -17.60
C ALA A 209 -6.27 -5.87 -17.86
N GLN A 210 -5.51 -6.40 -18.82
CA GLN A 210 -5.44 -7.84 -19.12
C GLN A 210 -4.24 -8.52 -18.45
N GLU A 211 -3.32 -7.73 -17.92
CA GLU A 211 -2.17 -8.14 -17.11
C GLU A 211 -1.90 -7.04 -16.08
N ILE A 212 -1.46 -7.42 -14.88
CA ILE A 212 -1.06 -6.50 -13.81
C ILE A 212 0.30 -6.96 -13.29
N TRP A 213 1.31 -6.14 -13.55
CA TRP A 213 2.69 -6.41 -13.17
C TRP A 213 2.97 -5.99 -11.74
N MET A 214 3.64 -6.86 -10.98
CA MET A 214 4.10 -6.59 -9.62
C MET A 214 5.45 -7.26 -9.37
N GLU A 215 6.12 -6.86 -8.31
CA GLU A 215 7.37 -7.49 -7.89
C GLU A 215 7.14 -8.96 -7.49
N ALA A 216 8.07 -9.83 -7.85
CA ALA A 216 8.13 -11.20 -7.34
C ALA A 216 8.59 -11.23 -5.86
N GLU A 217 7.72 -10.77 -4.95
CA GLU A 217 7.99 -10.71 -3.51
C GLU A 217 7.47 -11.95 -2.76
N SER A 218 8.05 -12.20 -1.59
CA SER A 218 7.51 -13.17 -0.65
C SER A 218 6.16 -12.71 -0.09
N ALA A 219 5.45 -13.60 0.64
CA ALA A 219 4.19 -13.25 1.29
C ALA A 219 4.29 -12.09 2.29
N GLN A 220 5.51 -11.69 2.68
CA GLN A 220 5.78 -10.56 3.56
C GLN A 220 6.71 -9.54 2.89
N VAL A 221 6.26 -8.29 2.83
CA VAL A 221 7.06 -7.13 2.42
C VAL A 221 7.34 -6.31 3.68
N GLY A 222 8.47 -6.61 4.34
CA GLY A 222 8.74 -6.08 5.68
C GLY A 222 7.75 -6.61 6.72
N ARG A 223 6.97 -5.72 7.34
CA ARG A 223 5.87 -6.11 8.25
C ARG A 223 4.53 -6.24 7.55
N CYS A 224 4.43 -5.71 6.32
CA CYS A 224 3.22 -5.80 5.52
C CYS A 224 3.08 -7.23 4.98
N ARG A 225 1.88 -7.78 5.03
CA ARG A 225 1.60 -9.14 4.58
C ARG A 225 0.67 -9.08 3.39
N ILE A 226 1.02 -9.79 2.33
CA ILE A 226 0.15 -10.00 1.18
C ILE A 226 -0.95 -10.99 1.59
N PRO A 227 -2.24 -10.67 1.34
CA PRO A 227 -3.35 -11.59 1.60
C PRO A 227 -3.11 -12.95 0.97
N ARG A 228 -3.41 -14.03 1.71
CA ARG A 228 -3.10 -15.41 1.32
C ARG A 228 -3.59 -15.74 -0.10
N ASP A 229 -4.84 -15.41 -0.41
CA ASP A 229 -5.46 -15.80 -1.67
C ASP A 229 -4.86 -15.03 -2.86
N LEU A 230 -4.43 -13.78 -2.65
CA LEU A 230 -3.69 -13.02 -3.65
C LEU A 230 -2.26 -13.56 -3.81
N PHE A 231 -1.60 -13.91 -2.71
CA PHE A 231 -0.26 -14.52 -2.77
C PHE A 231 -0.29 -15.88 -3.51
N GLN A 232 -1.34 -16.68 -3.34
CA GLN A 232 -1.51 -17.92 -4.11
C GLN A 232 -1.63 -17.65 -5.62
N GLN A 233 -2.28 -16.56 -6.01
CA GLN A 233 -2.33 -16.13 -7.42
C GLN A 233 -0.95 -15.70 -7.91
N MET A 234 -0.18 -14.97 -7.09
CA MET A 234 1.22 -14.63 -7.41
C MET A 234 2.07 -15.88 -7.61
N GLN A 235 1.94 -16.90 -6.75
CA GLN A 235 2.71 -18.14 -6.86
C GLN A 235 2.41 -18.93 -8.15
N ALA A 236 1.22 -18.77 -8.72
CA ALA A 236 0.80 -19.40 -9.97
C ALA A 236 0.98 -18.49 -11.20
N ALA A 237 1.42 -17.24 -11.02
CA ALA A 237 1.58 -16.28 -12.09
C ALA A 237 2.87 -16.52 -12.89
N GLU A 238 2.83 -16.16 -14.17
CA GLU A 238 4.03 -16.15 -15.01
C GLU A 238 5.05 -15.14 -14.48
N VAL A 239 6.32 -15.55 -14.44
CA VAL A 239 7.44 -14.73 -13.99
C VAL A 239 8.31 -14.33 -15.18
N LEU A 240 8.50 -13.03 -15.36
CA LEU A 240 9.54 -12.47 -16.22
C LEU A 240 10.75 -12.08 -15.36
N GLU A 241 11.80 -12.88 -15.41
CA GLU A 241 13.06 -12.61 -14.74
C GLU A 241 13.92 -11.63 -15.55
N ILE A 242 14.25 -10.49 -14.96
CA ILE A 242 15.25 -9.58 -15.52
C ILE A 242 16.65 -9.93 -15.02
N GLN A 243 17.60 -9.95 -15.94
CA GLN A 243 19.00 -10.19 -15.64
C GLN A 243 19.81 -8.90 -15.82
N ARG A 244 20.74 -8.70 -14.88
CA ARG A 244 21.66 -7.57 -14.80
C ARG A 244 23.02 -8.07 -14.39
N SER A 245 24.08 -7.42 -14.87
CA SER A 245 25.43 -7.74 -14.42
C SER A 245 25.58 -7.51 -12.92
N THR A 246 26.45 -8.29 -12.27
CA THR A 246 26.75 -8.11 -10.85
C THR A 246 27.24 -6.68 -10.55
N GLU A 247 27.96 -6.07 -11.50
CA GLU A 247 28.49 -4.71 -11.34
C GLU A 247 27.39 -3.65 -11.30
N GLU A 248 26.41 -3.71 -12.20
CA GLU A 248 25.25 -2.79 -12.17
C GLU A 248 24.45 -2.97 -10.89
N ARG A 249 24.24 -4.22 -10.46
CA ARG A 249 23.50 -4.52 -9.23
C ARG A 249 24.20 -3.96 -8.00
N VAL A 250 25.52 -4.08 -7.92
CA VAL A 250 26.32 -3.50 -6.84
C VAL A 250 26.24 -1.97 -6.89
N ALA A 251 26.39 -1.36 -8.07
CA ALA A 251 26.31 0.10 -8.22
C ALA A 251 24.94 0.62 -7.76
N GLN A 252 23.85 -0.04 -8.15
CA GLN A 252 22.49 0.29 -7.74
C GLN A 252 22.32 0.19 -6.21
N LEU A 253 22.77 -0.91 -5.61
CA LEU A 253 22.66 -1.10 -4.16
C LEU A 253 23.48 -0.07 -3.37
N VAL A 254 24.67 0.28 -3.87
CA VAL A 254 25.51 1.33 -3.25
C VAL A 254 24.84 2.70 -3.38
N ALA A 255 24.21 3.02 -4.52
CA ALA A 255 23.46 4.25 -4.68
C ALA A 255 22.28 4.35 -3.68
N VAL A 256 21.53 3.25 -3.52
CA VAL A 256 20.36 3.18 -2.63
C VAL A 256 20.76 3.20 -1.15
N TYR A 257 21.78 2.45 -0.75
CA TYR A 257 22.09 2.19 0.66
C TYR A 257 23.36 2.87 1.18
N GLY A 258 24.30 3.23 0.32
CA GLY A 258 25.62 3.75 0.73
C GLY A 258 25.56 5.06 1.55
N HIS A 259 24.47 5.81 1.44
CA HIS A 259 24.24 7.05 2.18
C HIS A 259 23.44 6.86 3.48
N GLN A 260 23.00 5.65 3.82
CA GLN A 260 22.16 5.35 5.00
C GLN A 260 22.95 5.24 6.32
N GLY A 261 24.28 5.41 6.25
CA GLY A 261 25.17 5.40 7.42
C GLY A 261 25.60 3.99 7.85
N GLY A 262 26.88 3.87 8.27
CA GLY A 262 27.50 2.57 8.55
C GLY A 262 26.81 1.76 9.66
N GLN A 263 26.29 2.41 10.71
CA GLN A 263 25.66 1.69 11.83
C GLN A 263 24.37 0.97 11.39
N GLN A 264 23.49 1.64 10.63
CA GLN A 264 22.23 1.04 10.18
C GLN A 264 22.47 -0.15 9.25
N LEU A 265 23.49 -0.05 8.38
CA LEU A 265 23.92 -1.14 7.52
C LEU A 265 24.53 -2.30 8.32
N ALA A 266 25.33 -2.00 9.36
CA ALA A 266 25.89 -3.01 10.24
C ALA A 266 24.79 -3.77 10.99
N ASP A 267 23.81 -3.07 11.56
CA ASP A 267 22.68 -3.68 12.27
C ASP A 267 21.83 -4.56 11.34
N ALA A 268 21.57 -4.08 10.10
CA ALA A 268 20.89 -4.86 9.07
C ALA A 268 21.68 -6.12 8.65
N THR A 269 23.00 -6.02 8.57
CA THR A 269 23.90 -7.15 8.29
C THR A 269 23.88 -8.16 9.44
N GLN A 270 23.90 -7.70 10.69
CA GLN A 270 23.85 -8.57 11.87
C GLN A 270 22.57 -9.40 11.93
N ARG A 271 21.42 -8.83 11.52
CA ARG A 271 20.14 -9.56 11.46
C ARG A 271 20.18 -10.80 10.57
N ILE A 272 21.02 -10.81 9.54
CA ILE A 272 21.18 -11.95 8.61
C ILE A 272 22.47 -12.74 8.82
N SER A 273 23.28 -12.40 9.83
CA SER A 273 24.59 -13.00 10.10
C SER A 273 24.60 -14.54 10.17
N ARG A 274 23.59 -15.13 10.82
CA ARG A 274 23.43 -16.59 10.91
C ARG A 274 23.29 -17.26 9.54
N ARG A 275 22.64 -16.57 8.59
CA ARG A 275 22.42 -17.07 7.22
C ARG A 275 23.60 -16.79 6.31
N LEU A 276 24.27 -15.65 6.50
CA LEU A 276 25.51 -15.29 5.79
C LEU A 276 26.69 -16.20 6.17
N GLY A 277 26.74 -16.63 7.42
CA GLY A 277 27.89 -17.31 8.02
C GLY A 277 28.95 -16.34 8.55
N PRO A 278 29.82 -16.79 9.46
CA PRO A 278 30.71 -15.92 10.24
C PRO A 278 31.72 -15.16 9.38
N GLN A 279 32.37 -15.84 8.41
CA GLN A 279 33.41 -15.23 7.57
C GLN A 279 32.86 -14.09 6.69
N ARG A 280 31.70 -14.30 6.07
CA ARG A 280 31.05 -13.28 5.22
C ARG A 280 30.50 -12.13 6.03
N THR A 281 29.91 -12.44 7.19
CA THR A 281 29.44 -11.42 8.13
C THR A 281 30.60 -10.52 8.55
N GLN A 282 31.73 -11.09 8.96
CA GLN A 282 32.91 -10.33 9.34
C GLN A 282 33.39 -9.43 8.18
N ARG A 283 33.56 -10.00 6.98
CA ARG A 283 33.97 -9.25 5.79
C ARG A 283 33.03 -8.09 5.47
N ALA A 284 31.71 -8.31 5.55
CA ALA A 284 30.72 -7.27 5.31
C ALA A 284 30.80 -6.15 6.35
N LEU A 285 30.93 -6.49 7.64
CA LEU A 285 31.04 -5.52 8.72
C LEU A 285 32.34 -4.70 8.66
N GLU A 286 33.47 -5.33 8.33
CA GLU A 286 34.75 -4.64 8.12
C GLU A 286 34.68 -3.66 6.95
N ALA A 287 34.09 -4.08 5.82
CA ALA A 287 33.89 -3.23 4.66
C ALA A 287 32.92 -2.06 4.95
N ILE A 288 31.86 -2.29 5.73
CA ILE A 288 30.96 -1.23 6.21
C ILE A 288 31.72 -0.23 7.08
N ALA A 289 32.58 -0.70 7.98
CA ALA A 289 33.36 0.15 8.87
C ALA A 289 34.38 1.01 8.11
N SER A 290 34.95 0.50 7.02
CA SER A 290 35.86 1.25 6.14
C SER A 290 35.15 2.03 5.02
N GLN A 291 33.81 2.03 5.00
CA GLN A 291 32.99 2.64 3.95
C GLN A 291 33.23 2.08 2.52
N ASP A 292 33.76 0.86 2.42
CA ASP A 292 33.83 0.10 1.17
C ASP A 292 32.48 -0.60 0.91
N TRP A 293 31.51 0.20 0.46
CA TRP A 293 30.14 -0.26 0.23
C TRP A 293 30.04 -1.34 -0.84
N ALA A 294 30.91 -1.31 -1.85
CA ALA A 294 30.91 -2.29 -2.93
C ALA A 294 31.32 -3.67 -2.41
N THR A 295 32.40 -3.74 -1.60
CA THR A 295 32.82 -5.00 -0.97
C THR A 295 31.77 -5.51 0.01
N ALA A 296 31.15 -4.62 0.80
CA ALA A 296 30.05 -4.98 1.69
C ALA A 296 28.87 -5.61 0.92
N CYS A 297 28.43 -4.97 -0.17
CA CYS A 297 27.35 -5.48 -1.01
C CYS A 297 27.68 -6.86 -1.58
N ARG A 298 28.86 -7.05 -2.18
CA ARG A 298 29.27 -8.34 -2.76
C ARG A 298 29.32 -9.46 -1.72
N ALA A 299 29.77 -9.16 -0.50
CA ALA A 299 29.82 -10.14 0.58
C ALA A 299 28.42 -10.67 0.97
N MET A 300 27.38 -9.87 0.71
CA MET A 300 25.99 -10.20 1.03
C MET A 300 25.20 -10.75 -0.17
N LEU A 301 25.51 -10.32 -1.40
CA LEU A 301 24.77 -10.68 -2.61
C LEU A 301 24.67 -12.19 -2.83
N ASP A 302 25.74 -12.96 -2.58
CA ASP A 302 25.71 -14.42 -2.77
C ASP A 302 24.61 -15.11 -1.94
N TYR A 303 24.34 -14.62 -0.73
CA TYR A 303 23.25 -15.14 0.08
C TYR A 303 21.88 -14.84 -0.53
N TYR A 304 21.67 -13.60 -0.98
CA TYR A 304 20.42 -13.20 -1.61
C TYR A 304 20.18 -13.94 -2.92
N ASP A 305 21.23 -14.11 -3.74
CA ASP A 305 21.16 -14.81 -5.02
C ASP A 305 20.80 -16.27 -4.83
N ARG A 306 21.39 -16.95 -3.83
CA ARG A 306 21.03 -18.34 -3.51
C ARG A 306 19.58 -18.48 -3.03
N CYS A 307 19.07 -17.53 -2.26
CA CYS A 307 17.67 -17.54 -1.84
C CYS A 307 16.75 -17.35 -3.06
N TYR A 308 17.07 -16.38 -3.92
CA TYR A 308 16.30 -16.09 -5.11
C TYR A 308 16.29 -17.26 -6.10
N ASP A 309 17.46 -17.87 -6.36
CA ASP A 309 17.58 -19.00 -7.29
C ASP A 309 16.71 -20.19 -6.84
N HIS A 310 16.61 -20.43 -5.52
CA HIS A 310 15.75 -21.48 -4.98
C HIS A 310 14.25 -21.18 -5.13
N GLU A 311 13.85 -19.91 -5.03
CA GLU A 311 12.47 -19.48 -5.28
C GLU A 311 12.14 -19.57 -6.77
N LEU A 312 13.08 -19.19 -7.63
CA LEU A 312 12.93 -19.23 -9.09
C LEU A 312 12.84 -20.66 -9.64
N GLU A 313 13.49 -21.64 -8.99
CA GLU A 313 13.34 -23.07 -9.33
C GLU A 313 11.91 -23.60 -9.12
N GLN A 314 11.10 -22.92 -8.31
CA GLN A 314 9.71 -23.33 -8.01
C GLN A 314 8.69 -22.72 -8.98
N ALA A 315 9.09 -21.74 -9.81
CA ALA A 315 8.20 -21.11 -10.78
C ALA A 315 7.95 -22.03 -11.99
N GLU A 316 6.68 -22.36 -12.25
CA GLU A 316 6.29 -23.24 -13.35
C GLU A 316 6.47 -22.58 -14.73
N GLU A 317 6.09 -21.31 -14.86
CA GLU A 317 6.22 -20.52 -16.08
C GLU A 317 7.20 -19.37 -15.87
N ARG A 318 8.39 -19.51 -16.45
CA ARG A 318 9.46 -18.51 -16.36
C ARG A 318 10.01 -18.14 -17.74
N ARG A 319 10.18 -16.85 -17.96
CA ARG A 319 10.97 -16.28 -19.05
C ARG A 319 12.06 -15.41 -18.45
N SER A 320 13.20 -15.34 -19.11
CA SER A 320 14.27 -14.45 -18.70
C SER A 320 14.68 -13.54 -19.84
N ILE A 321 15.10 -12.33 -19.49
CA ILE A 321 15.65 -11.35 -20.43
C ILE A 321 16.84 -10.64 -19.80
N ASP A 322 17.92 -10.55 -20.56
CA ASP A 322 19.09 -9.78 -20.18
C ASP A 322 18.90 -8.31 -20.58
N LEU A 323 18.91 -7.44 -19.58
CA LEU A 323 18.78 -5.99 -19.73
C LEU A 323 20.07 -5.26 -19.35
N THR A 324 21.19 -5.98 -19.24
CA THR A 324 22.51 -5.42 -18.97
C THR A 324 22.83 -4.27 -19.92
N GLY A 325 23.27 -3.14 -19.37
CA GLY A 325 23.64 -1.93 -20.09
C GLY A 325 22.50 -0.94 -20.33
N LEU A 326 21.25 -1.26 -19.94
CA LEU A 326 20.10 -0.39 -20.18
C LEU A 326 19.62 0.30 -18.91
N ASP A 327 19.28 1.58 -18.94
CA ASP A 327 18.60 2.20 -17.80
C ASP A 327 17.13 1.68 -17.67
N PRO A 328 16.39 2.02 -16.60
CA PRO A 328 15.01 1.57 -16.42
C PRO A 328 14.06 1.98 -17.55
N GLU A 329 14.26 3.15 -18.16
CA GLU A 329 13.43 3.67 -19.25
C GLU A 329 13.67 2.88 -20.54
N GLN A 330 14.94 2.67 -20.90
CA GLN A 330 15.35 1.86 -22.05
C GLN A 330 14.93 0.39 -21.89
N SER A 331 14.99 -0.12 -20.66
CA SER A 331 14.52 -1.45 -20.31
C SER A 331 13.02 -1.59 -20.54
N ALA A 332 12.23 -0.62 -20.05
CA ALA A 332 10.79 -0.61 -20.25
C ALA A 332 10.44 -0.54 -21.75
N ASP A 333 11.13 0.31 -22.52
CA ASP A 333 10.96 0.37 -23.98
C ASP A 333 11.27 -0.96 -24.66
N GLN A 334 12.34 -1.66 -24.23
CA GLN A 334 12.67 -2.97 -24.78
C GLN A 334 11.59 -4.02 -24.47
N LEU A 335 11.11 -4.08 -23.21
CA LEU A 335 10.07 -5.05 -22.83
C LEU A 335 8.77 -4.90 -23.64
N LEU A 336 8.40 -3.66 -23.95
CA LEU A 336 7.25 -3.36 -24.82
C LEU A 336 7.54 -3.73 -26.28
N ARG A 337 8.72 -3.38 -26.82
CA ARG A 337 9.11 -3.73 -28.19
C ARG A 337 9.13 -5.24 -28.42
N ASP A 338 9.63 -5.98 -27.45
CA ASP A 338 9.76 -7.43 -27.49
C ASP A 338 8.41 -8.14 -27.16
N GLN A 339 7.35 -7.37 -26.87
CA GLN A 339 6.01 -7.86 -26.52
C GLN A 339 6.02 -8.83 -25.32
N LEU A 340 6.96 -8.61 -24.39
CA LEU A 340 7.02 -9.33 -23.12
C LEU A 340 6.07 -8.72 -22.09
N ILE A 341 5.74 -7.45 -22.27
CA ILE A 341 4.79 -6.66 -21.48
C ILE A 341 3.89 -5.88 -22.44
N SER A 342 2.62 -5.75 -22.08
CA SER A 342 1.59 -5.04 -22.82
C SER A 342 1.10 -3.82 -22.02
N PRO A 343 0.93 -2.65 -22.68
CA PRO A 343 0.27 -1.52 -22.04
C PRO A 343 -1.21 -1.83 -21.82
N LEU A 344 -1.85 -1.02 -20.97
CA LEU A 344 -3.30 -0.97 -20.86
C LEU A 344 -3.92 -0.73 -22.25
N PRO A 345 -5.09 -1.32 -22.53
CA PRO A 345 -5.81 -1.02 -23.76
C PRO A 345 -6.07 0.49 -23.82
N GLU A 346 -5.90 1.08 -25.00
CA GLU A 346 -6.30 2.48 -25.17
C GLU A 346 -7.78 2.64 -24.79
N PRO A 347 -8.13 3.71 -24.07
CA PRO A 347 -9.53 3.97 -23.78
C PRO A 347 -10.26 4.03 -25.11
N LEU A 348 -11.28 3.19 -25.27
CA LEU A 348 -12.18 3.28 -26.42
C LEU A 348 -12.66 4.73 -26.47
N ASP A 349 -12.32 5.46 -27.54
CA ASP A 349 -12.74 6.83 -27.76
C ASP A 349 -14.23 6.99 -27.38
N GLY A 350 -14.50 7.76 -26.31
CA GLY A 350 -15.87 8.23 -26.03
C GLY A 350 -16.57 7.77 -24.75
N ILE A 351 -15.89 7.31 -23.70
CA ILE A 351 -16.53 7.20 -22.36
C ILE A 351 -15.68 7.93 -21.31
N HIS A 352 -15.89 9.25 -21.22
CA HIS A 352 -15.62 9.99 -19.99
C HIS A 352 -16.68 9.58 -18.95
N LEU A 353 -16.26 9.06 -17.79
CA LEU A 353 -17.09 8.92 -16.60
C LEU A 353 -16.59 9.85 -15.50
#